data_AF-A0A4R6Z046-F1
#
_entry.id   AF-A0A4R6Z046-F1
#
_cell.length_a   1.000
_cell.length_b   1.000
_cell.length_c   1.000
_cell.angle_alpha   90.00
_cell.angle_beta   90.00
_cell.angle_gamma   90.00
#
_symmetry.space_group_name_H-M   'P 1'
#
loop_
_entity.id
_entity.type
_entity.pdbx_description
1 polymer ?
#
loop_
_entity_poly.entity_id
_entity_poly.type
_entity_poly.pdbx_seq_one_letter_code
_entity_poly.pdbx_strand_id
1 'polypeptide(L)'
;MGPDQAFSIKTDANCTLTLAMTPTGGQDLALELFQTQCSSSLADCGCVSDAGVANSTETISLTAVAGTQYFVVVDGYSAAATPPGPSGPFNLAISGTGCNLTPVQLQSFGID
;
A
#
# COMPACT_ATOMS: atom_id res chain seq x y z
N MET A 1 9.65 5.56 15.96
CA MET A 1 9.62 4.25 15.27
C MET A 1 8.16 3.88 15.24
N GLY A 2 7.52 4.04 14.08
CA GLY A 2 6.14 3.61 13.87
C GLY A 2 6.19 2.31 13.07
N PRO A 3 5.36 1.32 13.39
CA PRO A 3 5.32 0.07 12.66
C PRO A 3 4.82 0.31 11.23
N ASP A 4 5.20 -0.57 10.29
CA ASP A 4 4.65 -0.63 8.94
C ASP A 4 3.13 -0.70 8.97
N GLN A 5 2.49 -0.06 8.00
CA GLN A 5 1.03 0.00 7.95
C GLN A 5 0.49 -0.85 6.82
N ALA A 6 -0.34 -1.84 7.17
CA ALA A 6 -1.01 -2.69 6.20
C ALA A 6 -2.51 -2.43 6.17
N PHE A 7 -3.09 -2.42 4.97
CA PHE A 7 -4.52 -2.24 4.72
C PHE A 7 -5.08 -3.40 3.89
N SER A 8 -6.20 -3.94 4.33
CA SER A 8 -6.91 -5.01 3.62
C SER A 8 -8.02 -4.45 2.74
N ILE A 9 -8.01 -4.74 1.44
CA ILE A 9 -9.02 -4.26 0.47
C ILE A 9 -9.53 -5.34 -0.49
N LYS A 10 -10.77 -5.16 -0.95
CA LYS A 10 -11.51 -6.02 -1.87
C LYS A 10 -12.42 -5.16 -2.74
N THR A 11 -12.70 -5.59 -3.96
CA THR A 11 -13.64 -4.91 -4.86
C THR A 11 -14.86 -5.78 -5.17
N ASP A 12 -16.02 -5.16 -5.40
CA ASP A 12 -17.27 -5.86 -5.76
C ASP A 12 -17.34 -6.30 -7.24
N ALA A 13 -16.52 -5.70 -8.09
CA ALA A 13 -16.43 -5.99 -9.52
C ALA A 13 -14.98 -5.97 -10.00
N ASN A 14 -14.74 -6.55 -11.18
CA ASN A 14 -13.48 -6.40 -11.88
C ASN A 14 -13.36 -4.93 -12.32
N CYS A 15 -12.24 -4.29 -11.98
CA CYS A 15 -12.09 -2.85 -12.21
C CYS A 15 -10.63 -2.44 -12.25
N THR A 16 -10.39 -1.20 -12.69
CA THR A 16 -9.10 -0.55 -12.48
C THR A 16 -9.06 0.02 -11.07
N LEU A 17 -8.16 -0.49 -10.24
CA LEU A 17 -7.89 -0.04 -8.88
C LEU A 17 -6.65 0.85 -8.88
N THR A 18 -6.74 2.03 -8.27
CA THR A 18 -5.64 2.98 -8.12
C THR A 18 -5.41 3.28 -6.65
N LEU A 19 -4.16 3.16 -6.23
CA LEU A 19 -3.66 3.48 -4.89
C LEU A 19 -2.69 4.65 -5.02
N ALA A 20 -2.86 5.69 -4.23
CA ALA A 20 -1.92 6.81 -4.15
C ALA A 20 -1.59 7.10 -2.69
N MET A 21 -0.32 7.02 -2.35
CA MET A 21 0.20 7.29 -1.01
C MET A 21 1.13 8.50 -1.07
N THR A 22 0.87 9.51 -0.24
CA THR A 22 1.70 10.72 -0.17
C THR A 22 2.21 10.90 1.27
N PRO A 23 3.54 10.84 1.51
CA PRO A 23 4.11 11.17 2.80
C PRO A 23 3.82 12.63 3.17
N THR A 24 3.62 12.91 4.47
CA THR A 24 3.32 14.25 4.99
C THR A 24 4.35 14.76 6.00
N GLY A 25 5.35 13.93 6.34
CA GLY A 25 6.32 14.24 7.40
C GLY A 25 7.79 14.11 7.00
N GLY A 26 8.13 14.16 5.71
CA GLY A 26 9.53 14.06 5.26
C GLY A 26 10.01 12.65 4.91
N GLN A 27 9.17 11.63 5.11
CA GLN A 27 9.56 10.23 4.92
C GLN A 27 9.70 9.89 3.44
N ASP A 28 10.60 8.95 3.19
CA ASP A 28 10.68 8.20 1.95
C ASP A 28 9.97 6.87 2.19
N LEU A 29 8.89 6.62 1.45
CA LEU A 29 7.96 5.54 1.72
C LEU A 29 7.75 4.73 0.45
N ALA A 30 7.76 3.40 0.58
CA ALA A 30 7.35 2.49 -0.47
C ALA A 30 5.87 2.13 -0.32
N LEU A 31 5.20 1.95 -1.46
CA LEU A 31 3.84 1.43 -1.54
C LEU A 31 3.87 0.05 -2.19
N GLU A 32 3.39 -0.95 -1.49
CA GLU A 32 3.40 -2.34 -1.94
C GLU A 32 1.99 -2.92 -1.96
N LEU A 33 1.73 -3.85 -2.88
CA LEU A 33 0.46 -4.52 -3.02
C LEU A 33 0.65 -6.02 -3.18
N PHE A 34 0.12 -6.77 -2.23
CA PHE A 34 0.11 -8.23 -2.23
C PHE A 34 -1.30 -8.78 -2.46
N GLN A 35 -1.38 -10.00 -2.99
CA GLN A 35 -2.59 -10.82 -2.98
C GLN A 35 -2.55 -11.81 -1.81
N THR A 36 -3.67 -12.47 -1.50
CA THR A 36 -3.80 -13.40 -0.36
C THR A 36 -2.72 -14.48 -0.25
N GLN A 37 -2.10 -14.87 -1.36
CA GLN A 37 -0.93 -15.75 -1.36
C GLN A 37 0.29 -14.91 -1.71
N CYS A 38 1.00 -14.49 -0.67
CA CYS A 38 2.27 -13.77 -0.79
C CYS A 38 3.25 -14.31 0.27
N SER A 39 4.53 -14.40 -0.08
CA SER A 39 5.61 -14.52 0.90
C SER A 39 6.20 -13.14 1.22
N SER A 40 7.18 -13.10 2.12
CA SER A 40 7.99 -11.90 2.38
C SER A 40 8.98 -11.57 1.24
N SER A 41 8.90 -12.29 0.12
CA SER A 41 9.67 -12.00 -1.09
C SER A 41 8.96 -10.92 -1.89
N LEU A 42 9.67 -9.84 -2.23
CA LEU A 42 9.17 -8.83 -3.18
C LEU A 42 8.80 -9.43 -4.55
N ALA A 43 9.30 -10.63 -4.88
CA ALA A 43 8.91 -11.34 -6.11
C ALA A 43 7.44 -11.79 -6.11
N ASP A 44 6.80 -11.88 -4.94
CA ASP A 44 5.39 -12.22 -4.80
C ASP A 44 4.50 -10.97 -4.70
N CYS A 45 5.10 -9.79 -4.76
CA CYS A 45 4.37 -8.53 -4.78
C CYS A 45 3.66 -8.39 -6.13
N GLY A 46 2.35 -8.14 -6.09
CA GLY A 46 1.57 -7.91 -7.29
C GLY A 46 1.95 -6.60 -7.97
N CYS A 47 2.22 -5.56 -7.17
CA CYS A 47 2.71 -4.26 -7.63
C CYS A 47 3.51 -3.58 -6.52
N VAL A 48 4.59 -2.88 -6.87
CA VAL A 48 5.35 -2.00 -5.97
C VAL A 48 5.55 -0.64 -6.62
N SER A 49 5.52 0.41 -5.81
CA SER A 49 5.92 1.77 -6.18
C SER A 49 6.86 2.30 -5.11
N ASP A 50 8.08 2.58 -5.54
CA ASP A 50 9.15 3.26 -4.80
C ASP A 50 9.92 4.14 -5.80
N ALA A 51 9.18 4.96 -6.54
CA ALA A 51 9.69 5.78 -7.63
C ALA A 51 9.99 7.21 -7.19
N GLY A 52 9.36 7.63 -6.11
CA GLY A 52 9.57 8.88 -5.44
C GLY A 52 10.86 8.90 -4.64
N VAL A 53 11.21 10.11 -4.22
CA VAL A 53 12.11 10.34 -3.08
C VAL A 53 11.28 10.92 -1.94
N ALA A 54 11.87 11.11 -0.77
CA ALA A 54 11.23 11.76 0.39
C ALA A 54 10.14 12.82 0.03
N ASN A 55 8.92 12.62 0.56
CA ASN A 55 7.69 13.41 0.29
C ASN A 55 7.06 13.28 -1.10
N SER A 56 7.52 12.36 -1.93
CA SER A 56 6.91 12.13 -3.24
C SER A 56 5.75 11.14 -3.11
N THR A 57 4.76 11.29 -3.99
CA THR A 57 3.63 10.38 -4.03
C THR A 57 4.02 9.08 -4.73
N GLU A 58 3.77 7.95 -4.08
CA GLU A 58 3.79 6.63 -4.69
C GLU A 58 2.43 6.27 -5.27
N THR A 59 2.39 5.64 -6.44
CA THR A 59 1.14 5.29 -7.13
C THR A 59 1.18 3.89 -7.73
N ILE A 60 0.21 3.07 -7.37
CA ILE A 60 -0.05 1.77 -8.00
C ILE A 60 -1.36 1.84 -8.78
N SER A 61 -1.37 1.26 -9.99
CA SER A 61 -2.58 1.01 -10.76
C SER A 61 -2.60 -0.43 -11.25
N LEU A 62 -3.69 -1.14 -11.00
CA LEU A 62 -3.86 -2.53 -11.41
C LEU A 62 -5.29 -2.85 -11.83
N THR A 63 -5.46 -3.97 -12.53
CA THR A 63 -6.77 -4.58 -12.72
C THR A 63 -7.10 -5.47 -11.52
N ALA A 64 -8.01 -5.01 -10.66
CA ALA A 64 -8.51 -5.79 -9.54
C ALA A 64 -9.53 -6.83 -10.00
N VAL A 65 -9.48 -8.01 -9.41
CA VAL A 65 -10.45 -9.10 -9.61
C VAL A 65 -11.47 -9.07 -8.48
N ALA A 66 -12.75 -9.07 -8.83
CA ALA A 66 -13.87 -9.05 -7.88
C ALA A 66 -13.71 -10.12 -6.79
N GLY A 67 -13.92 -9.74 -5.53
CA GLY A 67 -13.84 -10.63 -4.37
C GLY A 67 -12.42 -11.07 -3.98
N THR A 68 -11.39 -10.73 -4.76
CA THR A 68 -9.99 -11.04 -4.41
C THR A 68 -9.51 -10.12 -3.30
N GLN A 69 -8.91 -10.71 -2.26
CA GLN A 69 -8.29 -9.96 -1.18
C GLN A 69 -6.92 -9.45 -1.61
N TYR A 70 -6.72 -8.15 -1.48
CA TYR A 70 -5.44 -7.48 -1.61
C TYR A 70 -5.02 -6.87 -0.28
N PHE A 71 -3.71 -6.79 -0.07
CA PHE A 71 -3.08 -6.17 1.08
C PHE A 71 -2.16 -5.06 0.59
N VAL A 72 -2.46 -3.82 0.97
CA VAL A 72 -1.64 -2.64 0.68
C VAL A 72 -0.70 -2.44 1.86
N VAL A 73 0.60 -2.40 1.62
CA VAL A 73 1.61 -2.13 2.67
C VAL A 73 2.27 -0.78 2.37
N VAL A 74 2.38 0.04 3.40
CA VAL A 74 3.19 1.27 3.39
C VAL A 74 4.40 1.00 4.26
N ASP A 75 5.55 0.88 3.62
CA ASP A 75 6.85 0.63 4.24
C ASP A 75 7.66 1.93 4.26
N GLY A 76 8.37 2.19 5.36
CA GLY A 76 9.23 3.35 5.49
C GLY A 76 10.69 3.01 5.20
N TYR A 77 11.38 3.86 4.44
CA TYR A 77 12.84 3.80 4.37
C TYR A 77 13.49 4.57 5.53
N SER A 78 14.60 4.04 6.06
CA SER A 78 15.47 4.77 7.00
C SER A 78 16.94 4.45 6.74
N ALA A 79 17.72 5.49 6.43
CA ALA A 79 19.18 5.40 6.34
C ALA A 79 19.87 5.37 7.72
N ALA A 80 19.17 5.75 8.80
CA ALA A 80 19.74 5.96 10.13
C ALA A 80 19.41 4.84 11.14
N ALA A 81 18.56 3.89 10.77
CA ALA A 81 18.19 2.72 11.58
C ALA A 81 18.34 1.44 10.73
N THR A 82 18.32 0.25 11.35
CA THR A 82 18.05 -0.98 10.59
C THR A 82 16.69 -0.83 9.92
N PRO A 83 16.59 -0.92 8.58
CA PRO A 83 15.31 -0.96 7.91
C PRO A 83 14.39 -2.05 8.51
N PRO A 84 13.07 -1.81 8.56
CA PRO A 84 12.36 -0.66 8.00
C PRO A 84 12.38 0.61 8.89
N GLY A 85 12.23 1.76 8.23
CA GLY A 85 12.01 3.08 8.82
C GLY A 85 10.54 3.33 9.17
N PRO A 86 10.20 4.45 9.85
CA PRO A 86 8.83 4.71 10.25
C PRO A 86 7.93 5.03 9.04
N SER A 87 6.86 4.27 8.86
CA SER A 87 5.82 4.52 7.85
C SER A 87 4.83 5.59 8.33
N GLY A 88 5.26 6.86 8.22
CA GLY A 88 4.35 8.01 8.27
C GLY A 88 4.80 9.18 9.15
N PRO A 89 4.00 10.28 9.13
CA PRO A 89 2.61 10.36 8.67
C PRO A 89 2.43 10.40 7.13
N PHE A 90 1.32 9.89 6.60
CA PHE A 90 0.97 9.91 5.18
C PHE A 90 -0.54 10.02 4.93
N ASN A 91 -0.93 10.38 3.71
CA ASN A 91 -2.29 10.24 3.19
C ASN A 91 -2.34 9.06 2.22
N LEU A 92 -3.32 8.16 2.37
CA LEU A 92 -3.56 7.05 1.44
C LEU A 92 -4.94 7.21 0.79
N ALA A 93 -4.96 7.33 -0.53
CA ALA A 93 -6.16 7.37 -1.35
C ALA A 93 -6.29 6.07 -2.16
N ILE A 94 -7.48 5.47 -2.13
CA ILE A 94 -7.80 4.24 -2.85
C ILE A 94 -9.07 4.46 -3.65
N SER A 95 -9.03 4.16 -4.94
CA SER A 95 -10.19 4.37 -5.83
C SER A 95 -10.33 3.24 -6.85
N GLY A 96 -11.57 2.82 -7.10
CA GLY A 96 -11.92 1.83 -8.11
C GLY A 96 -12.71 2.48 -9.25
N THR A 97 -12.24 2.37 -10.49
CA THR A 97 -13.01 2.79 -11.67
C THR A 97 -13.83 1.61 -12.15
N GLY A 98 -15.14 1.64 -11.89
CA GLY A 98 -16.08 0.57 -12.26
C GLY A 98 -16.36 -0.45 -11.14
N CYS A 99 -15.94 -0.17 -9.90
CA CYS A 99 -16.23 -1.00 -8.73
C CYS A 99 -16.26 -0.16 -7.45
N ASN A 100 -16.77 -0.73 -6.36
CA ASN A 100 -16.67 -0.20 -5.01
C ASN A 100 -15.73 -1.08 -4.15
N LEU A 101 -15.14 -0.46 -3.12
CA LEU A 101 -14.42 -1.20 -2.08
C LEU A 101 -15.40 -1.92 -1.16
N THR A 102 -15.15 -3.19 -0.84
CA THR A 102 -16.04 -4.02 -0.01
C THR A 102 -15.28 -4.91 0.98
N PRO A 103 -15.44 -4.75 2.31
CA PRO A 103 -16.22 -3.71 2.97
C PRO A 103 -15.60 -2.31 2.75
N VAL A 104 -16.41 -1.27 2.89
CA VAL A 104 -16.00 0.15 2.74
C VAL A 104 -14.99 0.59 3.82
N GLN A 105 -14.53 -0.32 4.68
CA GLN A 105 -13.65 -0.02 5.79
C GLN A 105 -12.24 -0.51 5.49
N LEU A 106 -11.32 0.44 5.33
CA LEU A 106 -9.89 0.19 5.40
C LEU A 106 -9.56 -0.24 6.82
N GLN A 107 -9.16 -1.50 6.99
CA GLN A 107 -8.63 -1.98 8.26
C GLN A 107 -7.12 -1.79 8.24
N SER A 108 -6.60 -0.84 9.02
CA SER A 108 -5.17 -0.66 9.21
C SER A 108 -4.65 -1.51 10.37
N PHE A 109 -3.50 -2.13 10.17
CA PHE A 109 -2.76 -2.85 11.20
C PHE A 109 -1.33 -2.33 11.22
N GLY A 110 -0.77 -2.12 12.41
CA GLY A 110 0.66 -1.93 12.58
C GLY A 110 1.35 -3.29 12.53
N ILE A 111 2.44 -3.40 11.78
CA ILE A 111 3.27 -4.60 11.64
C ILE A 111 4.73 -4.23 11.98
N ASP A 112 5.36 -5.01 12.86
CA ASP A 112 6.75 -4.85 13.34
C ASP A 112 7.69 -5.97 12.87
#